data_AF-A0A520CA84-F1
#
_entry.id   AF-A0A520CA84-F1
#
_cell.length_a   1.000
_cell.length_b   1.000
_cell.length_c   1.000
_cell.angle_alpha   90.00
_cell.angle_beta   90.00
_cell.angle_gamma   90.00
#
_symmetry.space_group_name_H-M   'P 1'
#
loop_
_entity.id
_entity.type
_entity.pdbx_description
1 polymer ?
#
loop_
_entity_poly.entity_id
_entity_poly.type
_entity_poly.pdbx_seq_one_letter_code
_entity_poly.pdbx_strand_id
1 'polypeptide(L)'
;MQAFKNLMDVYKVEDYMACATSAMREAVNGEELAQHVREKIDLNLEIVGGQREANIIYSSHVDQTLDRNKPYLYIDVGGGSTELSVFTNGEIQISKSFNLGTIRILDNQDKEETWQEMQRWIKDATSNLKSVNGIGTGGN
;
A
#
# COMPACT_ATOMS: atom_id res chain seq x y z
N MET A 1 9.98 17.21 -0.06
CA MET A 1 9.78 16.96 1.38
C MET A 1 9.95 18.21 2.24
N GLN A 2 10.96 19.08 2.04
CA GLN A 2 11.08 20.36 2.77
C GLN A 2 9.79 21.19 2.74
N ALA A 3 9.14 21.29 1.59
CA ALA A 3 7.86 22.01 1.47
C ALA A 3 6.78 21.46 2.42
N PHE A 4 6.65 20.14 2.54
CA PHE A 4 5.72 19.52 3.49
C PHE A 4 6.10 19.78 4.95
N LYS A 5 7.39 19.71 5.29
CA LYS A 5 7.87 20.07 6.64
C LYS A 5 7.51 21.52 6.99
N ASN A 6 7.77 22.45 6.08
CA ASN A 6 7.42 23.86 6.27
C ASN A 6 5.91 24.05 6.44
N LEU A 7 5.08 23.32 5.68
CA LEU A 7 3.64 23.35 5.85
C LEU A 7 3.23 22.82 7.23
N MET A 8 3.78 21.68 7.68
CA MET A 8 3.52 21.15 9.01
C MET A 8 3.87 22.16 10.12
N ASP A 9 4.97 22.88 9.97
CA ASP A 9 5.40 23.91 10.92
C ASP A 9 4.44 25.11 10.95
N VAL A 10 4.01 25.59 9.78
CA VAL A 10 3.04 26.70 9.66
C VAL A 10 1.68 26.31 10.27
N TYR A 11 1.21 25.10 10.00
CA TYR A 11 -0.06 24.59 10.54
C TYR A 11 0.05 24.12 11.99
N LYS A 12 1.25 24.15 12.60
CA LYS A 12 1.53 23.68 13.96
C LYS A 12 1.03 22.25 14.18
N VAL A 13 1.31 21.37 13.22
CA VAL A 13 0.97 19.96 13.30
C VAL A 13 1.67 19.34 14.52
N GLU A 14 0.89 18.75 15.43
CA GLU A 14 1.40 18.15 16.67
C GLU A 14 1.93 16.73 16.45
N ASP A 15 1.38 16.00 15.46
CA ASP A 15 1.78 14.63 15.14
C ASP A 15 1.66 14.34 13.64
N TYR A 16 2.55 13.49 13.12
CA TYR A 16 2.61 13.15 11.70
C TYR A 16 3.07 11.71 11.48
N MET A 17 2.68 11.17 10.33
CA MET A 17 3.21 9.92 9.80
C MET A 17 3.68 10.16 8.37
N ALA A 18 4.97 9.99 8.12
CA ALA A 18 5.55 10.05 6.78
C ALA A 18 6.08 8.66 6.40
N CYS A 19 5.55 8.11 5.30
CA CYS A 19 5.90 6.77 4.85
C CYS A 19 6.47 6.81 3.42
N ALA A 20 7.32 5.83 3.12
CA ALA A 20 7.77 5.52 1.78
C ALA A 20 7.55 4.03 1.49
N THR A 21 7.27 3.70 0.24
CA THR A 21 6.72 2.38 -0.15
C THR A 21 7.64 1.66 -1.14
N SER A 22 7.09 0.87 -2.08
CA SER A 22 7.81 -0.05 -2.98
C SER A 22 9.14 0.49 -3.53
N ALA A 23 9.16 1.71 -4.08
CA ALA A 23 10.38 2.27 -4.66
C ALA A 23 11.53 2.42 -3.64
N MET A 24 11.24 2.97 -2.46
CA MET A 24 12.26 3.16 -1.42
C MET A 24 12.62 1.85 -0.71
N ARG A 25 11.66 0.93 -0.60
CA ARG A 25 11.86 -0.42 -0.02
C ARG A 25 12.78 -1.30 -0.86
N GLU A 26 12.78 -1.10 -2.19
CA GLU A 26 13.61 -1.86 -3.12
C GLU A 26 14.94 -1.18 -3.44
N ALA A 27 15.04 0.13 -3.19
CA ALA A 27 16.27 0.87 -3.41
C ALA A 27 17.38 0.37 -2.46
N VAL A 28 18.54 0.01 -3.03
CA VAL A 28 19.72 -0.43 -2.25
C VAL A 28 20.15 0.61 -1.21
N ASN A 29 19.94 1.89 -1.50
CA ASN A 29 20.24 3.03 -0.65
C ASN A 29 18.99 3.68 -0.04
N GLY A 30 17.85 2.97 0.02
CA GLY A 30 16.60 3.50 0.56
C GLY A 30 16.74 4.01 1.99
N GLU A 31 17.35 3.20 2.87
CA GLU A 31 17.60 3.57 4.27
C GLU A 31 18.56 4.76 4.40
N GLU A 32 19.60 4.82 3.58
CA GLU A 32 20.54 5.95 3.54
C GLU A 32 19.81 7.24 3.15
N LEU A 33 18.94 7.18 2.13
CA LEU A 33 18.12 8.31 1.72
C LEU A 33 17.14 8.74 2.82
N ALA A 34 16.50 7.80 3.52
CA ALA A 34 15.61 8.11 4.64
C ALA A 34 16.37 8.78 5.80
N GLN A 35 17.56 8.29 6.12
CA GLN A 35 18.45 8.93 7.09
C GLN A 35 18.85 10.35 6.65
N HIS A 36 19.21 10.53 5.38
CA HIS A 36 19.56 11.83 4.84
C HIS A 36 18.41 12.85 4.96
N VAL A 37 17.16 12.41 4.75
CA VAL A 37 15.97 13.23 4.98
C VAL A 37 15.86 13.62 6.45
N ARG A 38 16.03 12.67 7.37
CA ARG A 38 15.99 12.94 8.81
C ARG A 38 17.04 13.98 9.23
N GLU A 39 18.28 13.82 8.78
CA GLU A 39 19.39 14.72 9.11
C GLU A 39 19.19 16.14 8.55
N LYS A 40 18.64 16.27 7.34
CA LYS A 40 18.50 17.58 6.69
C LYS A 40 17.29 18.38 7.16
N ILE A 41 16.17 17.72 7.43
CA ILE A 41 14.89 18.43 7.63
C ILE A 41 14.12 17.98 8.87
N ASP A 42 14.75 17.16 9.73
CA ASP A 42 14.17 16.62 10.97
C ASP A 42 12.82 15.90 10.75
N LEU A 43 12.67 15.25 9.60
CA LEU A 43 11.47 14.49 9.24
C LEU A 43 11.80 13.01 9.28
N ASN A 44 11.09 12.26 10.13
CA ASN A 44 11.24 10.81 10.19
C ASN A 44 10.46 10.16 9.04
N LEU A 45 11.15 9.62 8.05
CA LEU A 45 10.55 8.92 6.92
C LEU A 45 10.65 7.42 7.15
N GLU A 46 9.51 6.76 7.32
CA GLU A 46 9.46 5.32 7.53
C GLU A 46 9.31 4.56 6.21
N ILE A 47 10.24 3.64 5.92
CA ILE A 47 10.09 2.72 4.80
C ILE A 47 9.20 1.55 5.25
N VAL A 48 7.95 1.55 4.79
CA VAL A 48 6.96 0.55 5.21
C VAL A 48 7.03 -0.68 4.32
N GLY A 49 6.92 -1.86 4.94
CA GLY A 49 6.68 -3.12 4.23
C GLY A 49 5.28 -3.14 3.61
N GLY A 50 5.09 -3.90 2.53
CA GLY A 50 3.81 -3.94 1.80
C GLY A 50 2.61 -4.37 2.66
N GLN A 51 2.81 -5.24 3.65
CA GLN A 51 1.77 -5.61 4.61
C GLN A 51 1.36 -4.45 5.52
N ARG A 52 2.32 -3.60 5.92
CA ARG A 52 2.03 -2.41 6.72
C ARG A 52 1.37 -1.32 5.88
N GLU A 53 1.81 -1.17 4.63
CA GLU A 53 1.18 -0.29 3.63
C GLU A 53 -0.30 -0.64 3.45
N ALA A 54 -0.63 -1.91 3.20
CA ALA A 54 -2.02 -2.38 3.10
C ALA A 54 -2.85 -2.08 4.36
N ASN A 55 -2.27 -2.25 5.55
CA ASN A 55 -2.95 -1.95 6.82
C ASN A 55 -3.19 -0.45 7.03
N ILE A 56 -2.26 0.41 6.57
CA ILE A 56 -2.42 1.87 6.64
C ILE A 56 -3.51 2.34 5.66
N ILE A 57 -3.53 1.81 4.44
CA ILE A 57 -4.57 2.11 3.45
C ILE A 57 -5.94 1.72 4.02
N TYR A 58 -6.05 0.56 4.66
CA TYR A 58 -7.27 0.13 5.34
C TYR A 58 -7.74 1.10 6.43
N SER A 59 -6.85 1.51 7.33
CA SER A 59 -7.22 2.35 8.48
C SER A 59 -7.73 3.74 8.07
N SER A 60 -7.59 4.11 6.80
CA SER A 60 -8.13 5.34 6.22
C SER A 60 -9.66 5.36 6.02
N HIS A 61 -10.41 4.42 6.62
CA HIS A 61 -11.88 4.39 6.76
C HIS A 61 -12.69 3.83 5.59
N VAL A 62 -12.10 2.92 4.80
CA VAL A 62 -12.83 2.19 3.76
C VAL A 62 -14.09 1.49 4.35
N ASP A 63 -13.98 0.91 5.54
CA ASP A 63 -15.08 0.17 6.19
C ASP A 63 -16.32 0.99 6.54
N GLN A 64 -16.21 2.32 6.65
CA GLN A 64 -17.34 3.14 7.07
C GLN A 64 -18.44 3.22 6.01
N THR A 65 -18.12 2.89 4.76
CA THR A 65 -19.06 2.95 3.63
C THR A 65 -19.48 1.57 3.10
N LEU A 66 -18.86 0.49 3.59
CA LEU A 66 -19.07 -0.86 3.08
C LEU A 66 -20.16 -1.62 3.85
N ASP A 67 -20.93 -2.43 3.13
CA ASP A 67 -21.89 -3.36 3.73
C ASP A 67 -21.11 -4.49 4.40
N ARG A 68 -21.05 -4.46 5.73
CA ARG A 68 -20.31 -5.44 6.54
C ARG A 68 -20.73 -6.89 6.28
N ASN A 69 -21.92 -7.14 5.74
CA ASN A 69 -22.37 -8.51 5.45
C ASN A 69 -21.81 -9.07 4.14
N LYS A 70 -21.07 -8.25 3.36
CA LYS A 70 -20.50 -8.65 2.09
C LYS A 70 -18.98 -8.81 2.19
N PRO A 71 -18.43 -9.82 1.52
CA PRO A 71 -16.99 -9.90 1.32
C PRO A 71 -16.52 -8.94 0.23
N TYR A 72 -15.34 -8.36 0.43
CA TYR A 72 -14.70 -7.46 -0.53
C TYR A 72 -13.25 -7.88 -0.82
N LEU A 73 -12.80 -7.63 -2.05
CA LEU A 73 -11.40 -7.63 -2.44
C LEU A 73 -11.02 -6.20 -2.77
N TYR A 74 -10.20 -5.60 -1.92
CA TYR A 74 -9.64 -4.28 -2.15
C TYR A 74 -8.35 -4.42 -2.96
N ILE A 75 -8.20 -3.56 -3.95
CA ILE A 75 -7.16 -3.60 -4.97
C ILE A 75 -6.59 -2.19 -5.08
N ASP A 76 -5.45 -1.95 -4.44
CA ASP A 76 -4.76 -0.66 -4.55
C ASP A 76 -3.60 -0.77 -5.54
N VAL A 77 -3.68 -0.06 -6.66
CA VAL A 77 -2.67 -0.13 -7.72
C VAL A 77 -1.76 1.10 -7.66
N GLY A 78 -0.54 0.89 -7.18
CA GLY A 78 0.53 1.87 -7.16
C GLY A 78 1.43 1.83 -8.40
N GLY A 79 2.48 2.65 -8.36
CA GLY A 79 3.49 2.68 -9.42
C GLY A 79 4.45 1.49 -9.37
N GLY A 80 4.84 1.05 -8.17
CA GLY A 80 5.79 -0.05 -7.97
C GLY A 80 5.17 -1.37 -7.50
N SER A 81 4.01 -1.31 -6.85
CA SER A 81 3.33 -2.48 -6.28
C SER A 81 1.81 -2.36 -6.38
N THR A 82 1.15 -3.49 -6.14
CA THR A 82 -0.30 -3.60 -6.01
C THR A 82 -0.59 -4.32 -4.70
N GLU A 83 -1.38 -3.70 -3.85
CA GLU A 83 -1.78 -4.22 -2.55
C GLU A 83 -3.18 -4.81 -2.66
N LEU A 84 -3.31 -6.08 -2.32
CA LEU A 84 -4.58 -6.80 -2.29
C LEU A 84 -4.97 -7.14 -0.85
N SER A 85 -6.21 -6.89 -0.50
CA SER A 85 -6.75 -7.19 0.83
C SER A 85 -8.16 -7.79 0.73
N VAL A 86 -8.39 -8.93 1.36
CA VAL A 86 -9.70 -9.58 1.45
C VAL A 86 -10.37 -9.21 2.77
N PHE A 87 -11.61 -8.76 2.67
CA PHE A 87 -12.44 -8.30 3.77
C PHE A 87 -13.66 -9.20 3.94
N THR A 88 -14.00 -9.52 5.17
CA THR A 88 -15.29 -10.11 5.54
C THR A 88 -15.73 -9.54 6.89
N ASN A 89 -17.03 -9.31 7.08
CA ASN A 89 -17.56 -8.81 8.36
C ASN A 89 -16.97 -7.47 8.82
N GLY A 90 -16.45 -6.67 7.88
CA GLY A 90 -15.77 -5.40 8.17
C GLY A 90 -14.37 -5.56 8.77
N GLU A 91 -13.72 -6.72 8.57
CA GLU A 91 -12.35 -6.97 9.04
C GLU A 91 -11.48 -7.57 7.92
N ILE A 92 -10.20 -7.17 7.88
CA ILE A 92 -9.20 -7.81 7.01
C ILE A 92 -9.01 -9.26 7.45
N GLN A 93 -9.20 -10.18 6.52
CA GLN A 93 -8.88 -11.59 6.75
C GLN A 93 -7.44 -11.92 6.33
N ILE A 94 -7.05 -11.38 5.18
CA ILE A 94 -5.72 -11.59 4.61
C ILE A 94 -5.40 -10.46 3.65
N SER A 95 -4.12 -10.12 3.56
CA SER A 95 -3.62 -9.13 2.61
C SER A 95 -2.24 -9.52 2.12
N LYS A 96 -1.88 -9.01 0.95
CA LYS A 96 -0.58 -9.23 0.35
C LYS A 96 -0.25 -8.11 -0.63
N SER A 97 1.01 -7.70 -0.64
CA SER A 97 1.57 -6.79 -1.63
C SER A 97 2.30 -7.60 -2.71
N PHE A 98 2.09 -7.23 -3.96
CA PHE A 98 2.73 -7.81 -5.12
C PHE A 98 3.57 -6.73 -5.79
N ASN A 99 4.79 -7.09 -6.20
CA ASN A 99 5.66 -6.21 -6.98
C ASN A 99 5.16 -6.13 -8.43
N LEU A 100 3.96 -5.57 -8.60
CA LEU A 100 3.27 -5.31 -9.86
C LEU A 100 2.67 -3.91 -9.73
N GLY A 101 3.16 -2.95 -10.51
CA GLY A 101 2.66 -1.58 -10.47
C GLY A 101 2.82 -0.93 -11.83
N THR A 102 2.15 0.20 -12.06
CA THR A 102 2.07 0.80 -13.39
C THR A 102 3.45 1.17 -13.95
N ILE A 103 4.30 1.82 -13.16
CA ILE A 103 5.68 2.17 -13.57
C ILE A 103 6.53 0.92 -13.77
N ARG A 104 6.39 -0.08 -12.89
CA ARG A 104 7.12 -1.35 -13.00
C ARG A 104 6.79 -2.08 -14.31
N ILE A 105 5.52 -2.12 -14.68
CA ILE A 105 5.04 -2.74 -15.93
C ILE A 105 5.54 -1.94 -17.13
N LEU A 106 5.45 -0.61 -17.09
CA LEU A 106 5.97 0.26 -18.16
C LEU A 106 7.48 0.07 -18.37
N ASP A 107 8.23 -0.18 -17.30
CA ASP A 107 9.67 -0.45 -17.34
C ASP A 107 10.00 -1.92 -17.66
N ASN A 108 9.01 -2.77 -17.98
CA ASN A 108 9.16 -4.21 -18.24
C ASN A 108 9.88 -4.96 -17.10
N GLN A 109 9.63 -4.54 -15.86
CA GLN A 109 10.18 -5.15 -14.65
C GLN A 109 9.18 -6.08 -13.97
N ASP A 110 7.96 -6.20 -14.50
CA ASP A 110 7.02 -7.22 -14.07
C ASP A 110 7.47 -8.61 -14.52
N LYS A 111 7.08 -9.62 -13.75
CA LYS A 111 7.46 -11.01 -13.97
C LYS A 111 6.20 -11.86 -14.08
N GLU A 112 6.17 -12.74 -15.06
CA GLU A 112 5.07 -13.68 -15.26
C GLU A 112 4.83 -14.52 -13.99
N GLU A 113 5.89 -14.87 -13.26
CA GLU A 113 5.78 -15.61 -12.00
C GLU A 113 5.01 -14.81 -10.93
N THR A 114 5.19 -13.49 -10.88
CA THR A 114 4.49 -12.61 -9.92
C THR A 114 3.01 -12.47 -10.30
N TRP A 115 2.68 -12.40 -11.59
CA TRP A 115 1.29 -12.45 -12.06
C TRP A 115 0.61 -13.77 -11.68
N GLN A 116 1.29 -14.90 -11.90
CA GLN A 116 0.78 -16.22 -11.53
C GLN A 116 0.66 -16.40 -10.01
N GLU A 117 1.58 -15.82 -9.23
CA GLU A 117 1.49 -15.76 -7.78
C GLU A 117 0.26 -14.97 -7.32
N MET A 118 0.03 -13.79 -7.90
CA MET A 118 -1.15 -12.97 -7.59
C MET A 118 -2.45 -13.70 -7.92
N GLN A 119 -2.55 -14.32 -9.10
CA GLN A 119 -3.72 -15.09 -9.49
C GLN A 119 -3.99 -16.28 -8.55
N ARG A 120 -2.96 -17.02 -8.16
CA ARG A 120 -3.08 -18.13 -7.20
C ARG A 120 -3.53 -17.61 -5.84
N TRP A 121 -2.89 -16.56 -5.35
CA TRP A 121 -3.23 -15.97 -4.06
C TRP A 121 -4.68 -15.48 -4.02
N ILE A 122 -5.18 -14.80 -5.07
CA ILE A 122 -6.58 -14.38 -5.14
C ILE A 122 -7.50 -15.60 -5.05
N LYS A 123 -7.27 -16.64 -5.85
CA LYS A 123 -8.09 -17.86 -5.84
C LYS A 123 -8.13 -18.51 -4.47
N ASP A 124 -6.97 -18.63 -3.81
CA ASP A 124 -6.87 -19.25 -2.49
C ASP A 124 -7.56 -18.39 -1.42
N ALA A 125 -7.29 -17.08 -1.42
CA ALA A 125 -7.84 -16.12 -0.46
C ALA A 125 -9.36 -15.96 -0.57
N THR A 126 -9.94 -16.19 -1.77
CA THR A 126 -11.38 -16.08 -1.99
C THR A 126 -12.09 -17.43 -2.09
N SER A 127 -11.39 -18.56 -1.96
CA SER A 127 -11.93 -19.91 -2.20
C SER A 127 -13.17 -20.27 -1.39
N ASN A 128 -13.25 -19.76 -0.15
CA ASN A 128 -14.36 -20.02 0.77
C ASN A 128 -15.51 -18.98 0.67
N LEU A 129 -15.41 -18.02 -0.26
CA LEU A 129 -16.37 -16.93 -0.41
C LEU A 129 -17.32 -17.22 -1.57
N LYS A 130 -18.64 -17.17 -1.32
CA LYS A 130 -19.67 -17.43 -2.35
C LYS A 130 -19.71 -16.40 -3.48
N SER A 131 -19.33 -15.17 -3.17
CA SER A 131 -19.23 -14.02 -4.07
C SER A 131 -18.21 -13.06 -3.50
N VAL A 132 -17.56 -12.23 -4.31
CA VAL A 132 -16.62 -11.19 -3.84
C VAL A 132 -16.86 -9.91 -4.61
N ASN A 133 -16.91 -8.78 -3.91
CA ASN A 133 -17.04 -7.46 -4.52
C ASN A 133 -15.66 -6.82 -4.64
N GLY A 134 -15.27 -6.39 -5.85
CA GLY A 134 -14.01 -5.69 -6.05
C GLY A 134 -14.13 -4.21 -5.72
N ILE A 135 -13.12 -3.66 -5.03
CA ILE A 135 -12.94 -2.21 -4.84
C ILE A 135 -11.56 -1.85 -5.36
N GLY A 136 -11.50 -1.05 -6.42
CA GLY A 136 -10.25 -0.55 -6.96
C GLY A 136 -9.91 0.83 -6.42
N THR A 137 -8.67 1.02 -5.99
CA THR A 137 -8.09 2.32 -5.62
C THR A 137 -6.72 2.50 -6.25
N GLY A 138 -6.14 3.66 -6.01
CA GLY A 138 -4.95 4.13 -6.70
C GLY A 138 -5.32 5.19 -7.72
N GLY A 139 -4.33 5.99 -8.11
CA GLY A 139 -4.53 7.09 -9.07
C GLY A 139 -4.47 6.65 -10.55
N ASN A 140 -4.43 5.35 -10.81
CA ASN A 140 -4.13 4.74 -12.11
C ASN A 140 -5.35 4.16 -12.81
#